data_AF-A0A1G5XS20-F1
#
_entry.id   AF-A0A1G5XS20-F1
#
_cell.length_a   1.000
_cell.length_b   1.000
_cell.length_c   1.000
_cell.angle_alpha   90.00
_cell.angle_beta   90.00
_cell.angle_gamma   90.00
#
_symmetry.space_group_name_H-M   'P 1'
#
loop_
_entity.id
_entity.type
_entity.pdbx_description
1 polymer ?
#
loop_
_entity_poly.entity_id
_entity_poly.type
_entity_poly.pdbx_seq_one_letter_code
_entity_poly.pdbx_strand_id
1 'polypeptide(L)'
;MASIARMWNPSGKQVKATDVYSKIPFYCNNEGCTAKMTIVSMGDASAHFRSIRRADHAYAECLREDVVYNKDAYDDDKFLYNDFKERIMRGNDNPREHGHIDGGGGAVGSGSRIPPMTLKTIYASYIDAMSNPSARIGDSSFGEFMRCKENYMDFVMNPEGFYVVETTCFHKVKDELAFLLNIPMYKPGQKCYHVKVNFTNKKDFWHVHKHYKSLRPKYLGIMLVANEWKKVDGNPDYFAECTITKASQHAYI
;
A
#
# COMPACT_ATOMS: atom_id res chain seq x y z
N MET A 1 12.01 4.00 2.03
CA MET A 1 13.32 3.40 1.71
C MET A 1 13.73 2.52 2.88
N ALA A 2 14.37 1.37 2.62
CA ALA A 2 14.66 0.40 3.67
C ALA A 2 15.78 0.89 4.60
N SER A 3 15.49 1.08 5.88
CA SER A 3 16.50 1.49 6.88
C SER A 3 17.30 0.31 7.44
N ILE A 4 16.84 -0.92 7.23
CA ILE A 4 17.44 -2.16 7.76
C ILE A 4 17.59 -3.19 6.64
N ALA A 5 18.69 -3.93 6.64
CA ALA A 5 18.94 -5.07 5.75
C ALA A 5 19.69 -6.19 6.48
N ARG A 6 19.83 -7.35 5.85
CA ARG A 6 20.64 -8.48 6.34
C ARG A 6 22.01 -8.50 5.66
N MET A 7 23.08 -8.65 6.45
CA MET A 7 24.46 -8.67 5.95
C MET A 7 24.90 -10.07 5.49
N TRP A 8 25.71 -10.14 4.43
CA TRP A 8 26.40 -11.33 3.90
C TRP A 8 25.52 -12.41 3.26
N ASN A 9 24.38 -12.75 3.88
CA ASN A 9 23.42 -13.73 3.36
C ASN A 9 21.98 -13.42 3.84
N PRO A 10 20.94 -14.04 3.24
CA PRO A 10 19.53 -13.80 3.58
C PRO A 10 19.12 -14.15 5.01
N SER A 11 19.92 -14.91 5.76
CA SER A 11 19.69 -15.24 7.17
C SER A 11 20.68 -14.53 8.10
N GLY A 12 21.44 -13.58 7.57
CA GLY A 12 22.48 -12.88 8.30
C GLY A 12 21.94 -11.88 9.32
N LYS A 13 22.87 -11.26 10.05
CA LYS A 13 22.60 -10.22 11.04
C LYS A 13 21.92 -9.02 10.39
N GLN A 14 20.90 -8.49 11.07
CA GLN A 14 20.26 -7.23 10.69
C GLN A 14 21.18 -6.04 11.00
N VAL A 15 21.24 -5.08 10.08
CA VAL A 15 22.04 -3.87 10.22
C VAL A 15 21.23 -2.67 9.77
N LYS A 16 21.38 -1.55 10.48
CA LYS A 16 20.82 -0.27 10.05
C LYS A 16 21.72 0.34 8.98
N ALA A 17 21.13 1.00 7.99
CA ALA A 17 21.87 1.63 6.90
C ALA A 17 22.88 2.68 7.40
N THR A 18 22.52 3.41 8.46
CA THR A 18 23.39 4.41 9.13
C THR A 18 24.63 3.82 9.79
N ASP A 19 24.63 2.51 10.06
CA ASP A 19 25.71 1.82 10.77
C ASP A 19 26.68 1.12 9.80
N VAL A 20 26.46 1.27 8.49
CA VAL A 20 27.24 0.64 7.43
C VAL A 20 28.31 1.58 6.88
N TYR A 21 29.56 1.12 6.93
CA TYR A 21 30.74 1.85 6.43
C TYR A 21 31.53 1.08 5.36
N SER A 22 31.05 -0.08 4.93
CA SER A 22 31.72 -0.93 3.94
C SER A 22 30.74 -1.50 2.92
N LYS A 23 31.20 -1.66 1.68
CA LYS A 23 30.44 -2.27 0.59
C LYS A 23 30.53 -3.78 0.68
N ILE A 24 29.57 -4.38 1.36
CA ILE A 24 29.40 -5.83 1.45
C ILE A 24 28.04 -6.23 0.85
N PRO A 25 27.76 -7.53 0.64
CA PRO A 25 26.44 -7.97 0.20
C PRO A 25 25.37 -7.70 1.26
N PHE A 26 24.26 -7.08 0.84
CA PHE A 26 23.06 -6.87 1.66
C PHE A 26 21.85 -7.55 1.03
N TYR A 27 20.92 -7.98 1.88
CA TYR A 27 19.69 -8.67 1.50
C TYR A 27 18.47 -8.07 2.20
N CYS A 28 17.30 -8.22 1.59
CA CYS A 28 16.03 -7.76 2.17
C CYS A 28 15.85 -8.28 3.60
N ASN A 29 15.28 -7.45 4.48
CA ASN A 29 15.12 -7.80 5.88
C ASN A 29 14.02 -8.84 6.14
N ASN A 30 13.02 -8.90 5.26
CA ASN A 30 11.89 -9.82 5.39
C ASN A 30 12.35 -11.28 5.34
N GLU A 31 11.91 -12.05 6.33
CA GLU A 31 12.26 -13.47 6.47
C GLU A 31 11.84 -14.28 5.24
N GLY A 32 12.76 -15.09 4.71
CA GLY A 32 12.56 -15.89 3.51
C GLY A 32 12.72 -15.14 2.18
N CYS A 33 13.06 -13.84 2.20
CA CYS A 33 13.35 -13.07 1.01
C CYS A 33 14.87 -13.04 0.72
N THR A 34 15.26 -13.40 -0.50
CA THR A 34 16.67 -13.45 -0.92
C THR A 34 17.07 -12.30 -1.85
N ALA A 35 16.21 -11.29 -1.98
CA ALA A 35 16.45 -10.12 -2.82
C ALA A 35 17.71 -9.37 -2.36
N LYS A 36 18.61 -9.11 -3.30
CA LYS A 36 19.82 -8.33 -3.05
C LYS A 36 19.50 -6.85 -2.98
N MET A 37 20.12 -6.19 -2.01
CA MET A 37 19.98 -4.77 -1.74
C MET A 37 21.32 -4.06 -1.97
N THR A 38 21.26 -2.79 -2.33
CA THR A 38 22.41 -1.89 -2.41
C THR A 38 22.26 -0.79 -1.36
N ILE A 39 23.33 -0.47 -0.65
CA ILE A 39 23.38 0.68 0.26
C ILE A 39 23.53 1.96 -0.57
N VAL A 40 22.67 2.94 -0.31
CA VAL A 40 22.72 4.30 -0.86
C VAL A 40 23.22 5.21 0.26
N SER A 41 24.31 5.94 -0.02
CA SER A 41 24.95 6.90 0.90
C SER A 41 25.40 6.30 2.25
N MET A 42 26.56 5.64 2.28
CA MET A 42 27.12 5.07 3.53
C MET A 42 27.56 6.16 4.52
N GLY A 43 27.27 5.96 5.81
CA GLY A 43 27.73 6.84 6.90
C GLY A 43 27.01 8.19 7.01
N ASP A 44 25.87 8.36 6.34
CA ASP A 44 25.05 9.57 6.39
C ASP A 44 23.68 9.29 7.06
N ALA A 45 23.04 10.30 7.62
CA ALA A 45 21.67 10.24 8.11
C ALA A 45 20.67 9.87 6.99
N SER A 46 21.01 10.14 5.73
CA SER A 46 20.22 9.76 4.55
C SER A 46 20.41 8.31 4.09
N ALA A 47 21.29 7.54 4.77
CA ALA A 47 21.63 6.18 4.39
C ALA A 47 20.39 5.27 4.33
N HIS A 48 20.24 4.54 3.23
CA HIS A 48 19.17 3.57 3.09
C HIS A 48 19.55 2.44 2.12
N PHE A 49 18.92 1.29 2.27
CA PHE A 49 19.01 0.20 1.32
C PHE A 49 17.95 0.35 0.24
N ARG A 50 18.33 -0.01 -0.99
CA ARG A 50 17.44 -0.07 -2.15
C ARG A 50 17.58 -1.43 -2.84
N SER A 51 16.47 -2.01 -3.24
CA SER A 51 16.48 -3.25 -4.02
C SER A 51 17.11 -3.03 -5.39
N ILE A 52 17.90 -4.01 -5.86
CA ILE A 52 18.47 -3.94 -7.22
C ILE A 52 17.36 -4.11 -8.26
N ARG A 53 16.43 -5.04 -8.00
CA ARG A 53 15.24 -5.27 -8.81
C ARG A 53 14.06 -5.58 -7.90
N ARG A 54 12.96 -4.85 -8.12
CA ARG A 54 11.70 -5.08 -7.43
C ARG A 54 11.17 -6.52 -7.58
N ALA A 55 11.40 -7.10 -8.76
CA ALA A 55 10.98 -8.46 -9.11
C ALA A 55 11.72 -9.58 -8.35
N ASP A 56 12.87 -9.27 -7.73
CA ASP A 56 13.67 -10.26 -7.00
C ASP A 56 13.11 -10.48 -5.57
N HIS A 57 12.16 -9.65 -5.13
CA HIS A 57 11.50 -9.84 -3.84
C HIS A 57 10.58 -11.06 -3.85
N ALA A 58 10.63 -11.81 -2.75
CA ALA A 58 9.78 -12.98 -2.57
C ALA A 58 8.32 -12.62 -2.26
N TYR A 59 8.07 -11.45 -1.64
CA TYR A 59 6.76 -11.09 -1.11
C TYR A 59 6.42 -9.62 -1.38
N ALA A 60 5.12 -9.33 -1.51
CA ALA A 60 4.63 -7.97 -1.70
C ALA A 60 4.98 -7.07 -0.50
N GLU A 61 4.98 -7.62 0.72
CA GLU A 61 5.33 -6.86 1.93
C GLU A 61 6.75 -6.27 1.90
N CYS A 62 7.66 -6.86 1.11
CA CYS A 62 8.99 -6.31 0.93
C CYS A 62 9.00 -4.94 0.27
N LEU A 63 7.94 -4.62 -0.47
CA LEU A 63 7.80 -3.40 -1.24
C LEU A 63 7.26 -2.24 -0.40
N ARG A 64 6.77 -2.54 0.82
CA ARG A 64 6.42 -1.49 1.79
C ARG A 64 7.62 -0.63 2.16
N GLU A 65 8.82 -1.21 2.18
CA GLU A 65 10.05 -0.49 2.48
C GLU A 65 10.40 0.56 1.41
N ASP A 66 9.86 0.44 0.20
CA ASP A 66 10.06 1.44 -0.88
C ASP A 66 9.13 2.66 -0.72
N VAL A 67 8.12 2.58 0.15
CA VAL A 67 7.21 3.69 0.44
C VAL A 67 7.94 4.72 1.29
N VAL A 68 7.84 5.99 0.91
CA VAL A 68 8.47 7.12 1.62
C VAL A 68 7.41 8.18 1.86
N TYR A 69 7.30 8.61 3.11
CA TYR A 69 6.47 9.74 3.47
C TYR A 69 7.28 11.03 3.46
N ASN A 70 6.81 12.05 2.73
CA ASN A 70 7.47 13.34 2.67
C ASN A 70 6.91 14.26 3.76
N LYS A 71 7.58 14.28 4.92
CA LYS A 71 7.19 15.11 6.07
C LYS A 71 7.30 16.61 5.78
N ASP A 72 8.12 17.04 4.82
CA ASP A 72 8.25 18.44 4.44
C ASP A 72 7.10 18.92 3.55
N ALA A 73 6.43 18.00 2.85
CA ALA A 73 5.30 18.31 1.99
C ALA A 73 3.95 18.18 2.71
N TYR A 74 3.81 17.20 3.61
CA TYR A 74 2.53 16.82 4.20
C TYR A 74 2.48 17.07 5.71
N ASP A 75 1.32 17.47 6.19
CA ASP A 75 1.00 17.68 7.60
C ASP A 75 -0.14 16.74 8.01
N ASP A 76 0.18 15.73 8.82
CA ASP A 76 -0.79 14.74 9.27
C ASP A 76 -1.91 15.36 10.12
N ASP A 77 -1.62 16.43 10.88
CA ASP A 77 -2.58 17.07 11.78
C ASP A 77 -3.73 17.77 11.02
N LYS A 78 -3.53 18.05 9.72
CA LYS A 78 -4.56 18.66 8.86
C LYS A 78 -5.53 17.65 8.25
N PHE A 79 -5.29 16.36 8.43
CA PHE A 79 -6.17 15.33 7.88
C PHE A 79 -7.50 15.28 8.64
N LEU A 80 -8.60 15.21 7.90
CA LEU A 80 -9.94 14.99 8.45
C LEU A 80 -10.53 13.74 7.82
N TYR A 81 -10.84 12.74 8.65
CA TYR A 81 -11.28 11.43 8.18
C TYR A 81 -12.60 11.50 7.40
N ASN A 82 -13.58 12.27 7.90
CA ASN A 82 -14.86 12.41 7.22
C ASN A 82 -14.70 13.09 5.85
N ASP A 83 -13.87 14.14 5.74
CA ASP A 83 -13.58 14.79 4.46
C ASP A 83 -12.94 13.81 3.47
N PHE A 84 -11.99 12.99 3.94
CA PHE A 84 -11.39 11.93 3.13
C PHE A 84 -12.44 10.91 2.67
N LYS A 85 -13.24 10.37 3.60
CA LYS A 85 -14.30 9.40 3.32
C LYS A 85 -15.30 9.95 2.30
N GLU A 86 -15.83 11.14 2.53
CA GLU A 86 -16.77 11.80 1.62
C GLU A 86 -16.13 12.00 0.24
N ARG A 87 -14.88 12.47 0.19
CA ARG A 87 -14.18 12.64 -1.09
C ARG A 87 -13.97 11.32 -1.83
N ILE A 88 -13.71 10.23 -1.12
CA ILE A 88 -13.56 8.87 -1.68
C ILE A 88 -14.90 8.21 -2.00
N MET A 89 -16.03 8.65 -1.44
CA MET A 89 -17.34 8.03 -1.68
C MET A 89 -18.29 8.86 -2.55
N ARG A 90 -18.13 10.18 -2.62
CA ARG A 90 -19.00 11.08 -3.38
C ARG A 90 -19.06 10.67 -4.86
N GLY A 91 -20.28 10.56 -5.37
CA GLY A 91 -20.57 10.27 -6.77
C GLY A 91 -20.09 11.39 -7.71
N ASN A 92 -19.86 11.05 -8.97
CA ASN A 92 -19.47 12.01 -10.01
C ASN A 92 -20.66 12.91 -10.38
N ASP A 93 -21.00 13.90 -9.57
CA ASP A 93 -21.94 14.96 -9.98
C ASP A 93 -21.29 16.04 -10.84
N ASN A 94 -19.98 15.97 -11.07
CA ASN A 94 -19.29 16.60 -12.18
C ASN A 94 -17.87 16.04 -12.20
N PRO A 95 -17.30 15.67 -13.36
CA PRO A 95 -15.86 15.70 -13.48
C PRO A 95 -15.49 17.18 -13.28
N ARG A 96 -15.10 17.56 -12.07
CA ARG A 96 -14.20 18.71 -11.97
C ARG A 96 -13.09 18.35 -12.92
N GLU A 97 -12.95 19.14 -13.98
CA GLU A 97 -11.83 19.09 -14.89
C GLU A 97 -10.63 18.79 -14.02
N HIS A 98 -10.05 17.61 -14.23
CA HIS A 98 -8.78 17.28 -13.67
C HIS A 98 -7.86 18.39 -14.17
N GLY A 99 -7.65 19.42 -13.37
CA GLY A 99 -6.39 20.13 -13.39
C GLY A 99 -5.36 19.02 -13.30
N HIS A 100 -4.63 18.81 -14.39
CA HIS A 100 -3.45 17.98 -14.43
C HIS A 100 -2.68 18.21 -13.14
N ILE A 101 -2.74 17.24 -12.21
CA ILE A 101 -1.59 16.99 -11.36
C ILE A 101 -0.83 15.92 -12.13
N ASP A 102 -0.29 16.34 -13.27
CA ASP A 102 0.81 15.65 -13.87
C ASP A 102 1.94 15.64 -12.84
N GLY A 103 2.57 14.47 -12.69
CA GLY A 103 3.91 14.44 -12.15
C GLY A 103 4.79 15.33 -13.01
N GLY A 104 5.19 16.47 -12.47
CA GLY A 104 6.07 17.42 -13.13
C GLY A 104 6.42 18.51 -12.13
N GLY A 105 7.73 18.65 -11.84
CA GLY A 105 8.25 19.62 -10.89
C GLY A 105 7.68 21.02 -11.14
N GLY A 106 6.91 21.51 -10.18
CA GLY A 106 6.47 22.89 -10.11
C GLY A 106 6.71 23.35 -8.68
N ALA A 107 7.63 24.30 -8.51
CA ALA A 107 7.84 24.96 -7.24
C ALA A 107 6.53 25.64 -6.80
N VAL A 108 5.81 25.04 -5.86
CA VAL A 108 4.69 25.68 -5.17
C VAL A 108 5.27 26.53 -4.05
N GLY A 109 5.41 27.82 -4.36
CA GLY A 109 5.65 28.84 -3.34
C GLY A 109 4.44 28.95 -2.41
N SER A 110 4.45 28.18 -1.33
CA SER A 110 3.99 28.58 0.01
C SER A 110 4.51 27.53 0.99
N GLY A 111 5.22 27.94 2.04
CA GLY A 111 5.78 27.04 3.06
C GLY A 111 4.75 26.31 3.92
N SER A 112 3.54 26.07 3.40
CA SER A 112 2.43 25.43 4.09
C SER A 112 2.31 23.97 3.64
N ARG A 113 2.73 23.05 4.52
CA ARG A 113 2.46 21.62 4.40
C ARG A 113 0.95 21.36 4.23
N ILE A 114 0.55 20.39 3.40
CA ILE A 114 -0.85 20.07 3.06
C ILE A 114 -1.32 18.75 3.70
N PRO A 115 -2.63 18.50 3.90
CA PRO A 115 -3.08 17.21 4.40
C PRO A 115 -2.79 16.06 3.40
N PRO A 116 -2.40 14.87 3.88
CA PRO A 116 -2.27 13.68 3.05
C PRO A 116 -3.64 13.17 2.61
N MET A 117 -4.11 13.55 1.42
CA MET A 117 -5.48 13.21 1.01
C MET A 117 -5.58 11.99 0.10
N THR A 118 -4.52 11.58 -0.61
CA THR A 118 -4.56 10.42 -1.53
C THR A 118 -4.31 9.10 -0.80
N LEU A 119 -4.79 7.97 -1.35
CA LEU A 119 -4.52 6.64 -0.78
C LEU A 119 -3.02 6.38 -0.60
N LYS A 120 -2.21 6.76 -1.60
CA LYS A 120 -0.75 6.59 -1.53
C LYS A 120 -0.11 7.42 -0.42
N THR A 121 -0.53 8.68 -0.25
CA THR A 121 0.03 9.57 0.79
C THR A 121 -0.41 9.16 2.19
N ILE A 122 -1.67 8.73 2.36
CA ILE A 122 -2.20 8.22 3.63
C ILE A 122 -1.47 6.92 4.01
N TYR A 123 -1.31 6.01 3.05
CA TYR A 123 -0.58 4.77 3.28
C TYR A 123 0.91 5.02 3.56
N ALA A 124 1.54 5.99 2.90
CA ALA A 124 2.91 6.38 3.23
C ALA A 124 3.03 6.89 4.67
N SER A 125 2.11 7.75 5.10
CA SER A 125 2.03 8.21 6.49
C SER A 125 1.82 7.04 7.47
N TYR A 126 0.93 6.10 7.14
CA TYR A 126 0.75 4.87 7.92
C TYR A 126 2.04 4.06 8.06
N ILE A 127 2.76 3.82 6.95
CA ILE A 127 4.02 3.07 6.94
C ILE A 127 5.10 3.76 7.79
N ASP A 128 5.21 5.09 7.70
CA ASP A 128 6.12 5.88 8.54
C ASP A 128 5.78 5.76 10.04
N ALA A 129 4.49 5.72 10.35
CA ALA A 129 3.99 5.65 11.72
C ALA A 129 3.92 4.22 12.31
N MET A 130 4.16 3.15 11.52
CA MET A 130 4.05 1.74 11.95
C MET A 130 4.91 1.35 13.17
N SER A 131 5.85 2.20 13.59
CA SER A 131 6.57 2.05 14.86
C SER A 131 5.66 2.26 16.09
N ASN A 132 4.46 2.79 15.90
CA ASN A 132 3.51 3.17 16.95
C ASN A 132 2.12 2.57 16.67
N PRO A 133 1.66 1.56 17.44
CA PRO A 133 0.33 0.97 17.28
C PRO A 133 -0.82 1.94 17.62
N SER A 134 -0.54 3.06 18.29
CA SER A 134 -1.47 4.16 18.53
C SER A 134 -1.28 5.32 17.56
N ALA A 135 -0.64 5.07 16.40
CA ALA A 135 -0.44 6.06 15.36
C ALA A 135 -1.76 6.68 14.90
N ARG A 136 -1.79 8.00 14.87
CA ARG A 136 -2.92 8.82 14.45
C ARG A 136 -2.58 9.57 13.16
N ILE A 137 -3.62 10.00 12.46
CA ILE A 137 -3.57 10.89 11.32
C ILE A 137 -4.71 11.88 11.49
N GLY A 138 -4.36 13.13 11.82
CA GLY A 138 -5.32 14.18 12.17
C GLY A 138 -6.31 13.76 13.25
N ASP A 139 -7.60 13.81 12.92
CA ASP A 139 -8.71 13.52 13.84
C ASP A 139 -8.98 12.02 14.07
N SER A 140 -8.29 11.11 13.39
CA SER A 140 -8.55 9.66 13.43
C SER A 140 -7.32 8.82 13.76
N SER A 141 -7.53 7.60 14.25
CA SER A 141 -6.48 6.57 14.34
C SER A 141 -6.43 5.78 13.03
N PHE A 142 -5.23 5.43 12.55
CA PHE A 142 -5.12 4.55 11.39
C PHE A 142 -5.85 3.21 11.60
N GLY A 143 -5.87 2.70 12.83
CA GLY A 143 -6.58 1.46 13.17
C GLY A 143 -8.09 1.52 12.95
N GLU A 144 -8.70 2.71 12.87
CA GLU A 144 -10.14 2.85 12.65
C GLU A 144 -10.52 2.46 11.21
N PHE A 145 -9.70 2.83 10.22
CA PHE A 145 -10.06 2.67 8.80
C PHE A 145 -9.03 1.93 7.93
N MET A 146 -7.75 1.84 8.31
CA MET A 146 -6.75 1.06 7.57
C MET A 146 -6.79 -0.41 8.00
N ARG A 147 -6.76 -1.32 7.03
CA ARG A 147 -6.67 -2.78 7.24
C ARG A 147 -5.50 -3.33 6.44
N CYS A 148 -4.43 -3.62 7.15
CA CYS A 148 -3.11 -3.98 6.64
C CYS A 148 -2.66 -5.33 7.23
N LYS A 149 -1.49 -5.85 6.84
CA LYS A 149 -0.95 -7.11 7.39
C LYS A 149 -0.91 -7.19 8.92
N GLU A 150 -0.83 -6.06 9.62
CA GLU A 150 -0.76 -5.98 11.08
C GLU A 150 -2.12 -6.21 11.77
N ASN A 151 -3.22 -5.80 11.14
CA ASN A 151 -4.56 -5.76 11.74
C ASN A 151 -5.66 -6.32 10.83
N TYR A 152 -5.30 -7.11 9.82
CA TYR A 152 -6.25 -7.67 8.86
C TYR A 152 -7.31 -8.56 9.52
N MET A 153 -7.00 -9.18 10.67
CA MET A 153 -7.96 -10.03 11.37
C MET A 153 -9.17 -9.23 11.88
N ASP A 154 -9.01 -7.96 12.24
CA ASP A 154 -10.12 -7.09 12.63
C ASP A 154 -11.11 -6.93 11.48
N PHE A 155 -10.61 -6.85 10.24
CA PHE A 155 -11.42 -6.81 9.03
C PHE A 155 -12.06 -8.16 8.71
N VAL A 156 -11.35 -9.27 8.91
CA VAL A 156 -11.92 -10.61 8.73
C VAL A 156 -13.09 -10.85 9.70
N MET A 157 -12.97 -10.37 10.94
CA MET A 157 -14.01 -10.52 11.97
C MET A 157 -15.17 -9.56 11.77
N ASN A 158 -14.91 -8.34 11.31
CA ASN A 158 -15.93 -7.33 11.03
C ASN A 158 -15.64 -6.60 9.71
N PRO A 159 -16.05 -7.18 8.56
CA PRO A 159 -15.74 -6.61 7.25
C PRO A 159 -16.65 -5.44 6.86
N GLU A 160 -17.70 -5.15 7.61
CA GLU A 160 -18.68 -4.14 7.22
C GLU A 160 -18.23 -2.73 7.59
N GLY A 161 -18.34 -1.82 6.63
CA GLY A 161 -18.03 -0.39 6.81
C GLY A 161 -16.93 0.14 5.88
N PHE A 162 -16.59 1.41 6.08
CA PHE A 162 -15.59 2.08 5.27
C PHE A 162 -14.18 1.72 5.72
N TYR A 163 -13.43 1.04 4.84
CA TYR A 163 -12.05 0.67 5.10
C TYR A 163 -11.17 0.90 3.88
N VAL A 164 -9.92 1.26 4.15
CA VAL A 164 -8.80 1.19 3.21
C VAL A 164 -8.09 -0.14 3.47
N VAL A 165 -8.30 -1.09 2.58
CA VAL A 165 -7.78 -2.45 2.72
C VAL A 165 -6.57 -2.64 1.81
N GLU A 166 -5.48 -3.11 2.39
CA GLU A 166 -4.28 -3.50 1.68
C GLU A 166 -4.39 -4.94 1.18
N THR A 167 -4.19 -5.12 -0.12
CA THR A 167 -4.44 -6.40 -0.79
C THR A 167 -3.38 -6.71 -1.84
N THR A 168 -3.35 -7.98 -2.28
CA THR A 168 -2.60 -8.40 -3.49
C THR A 168 -3.51 -9.16 -4.44
N CYS A 169 -3.21 -9.15 -5.73
CA CYS A 169 -4.02 -9.87 -6.72
C CYS A 169 -3.97 -11.38 -6.50
N PHE A 170 -5.13 -12.03 -6.39
CA PHE A 170 -5.26 -13.47 -6.48
C PHE A 170 -5.58 -13.87 -7.92
N HIS A 171 -6.77 -13.51 -8.42
CA HIS A 171 -7.12 -13.68 -9.82
C HIS A 171 -8.26 -12.78 -10.29
N LYS A 172 -8.42 -12.70 -11.61
CA LYS A 172 -9.59 -12.10 -12.28
C LYS A 172 -10.78 -13.06 -12.17
N VAL A 173 -11.98 -12.58 -11.86
CA VAL A 173 -13.21 -13.37 -11.92
C VAL A 173 -13.61 -13.60 -13.38
N LYS A 174 -14.04 -14.82 -13.72
CA LYS A 174 -14.44 -15.16 -15.09
C LYS A 174 -15.71 -14.37 -15.47
N ASP A 175 -15.75 -13.85 -16.69
CA ASP A 175 -16.90 -13.12 -17.26
C ASP A 175 -17.41 -11.89 -16.47
N GLU A 176 -16.67 -11.46 -15.44
CA GLU A 176 -16.98 -10.29 -14.63
C GLU A 176 -15.87 -9.23 -14.69
N LEU A 177 -16.24 -7.97 -14.43
CA LEU A 177 -15.32 -6.86 -14.17
C LEU A 177 -14.91 -6.85 -12.70
N ALA A 178 -14.36 -7.97 -12.23
CA ALA A 178 -14.01 -8.16 -10.83
C ALA A 178 -12.70 -8.93 -10.62
N PHE A 179 -12.10 -8.71 -9.46
CA PHE A 179 -10.96 -9.47 -8.97
C PHE A 179 -11.28 -10.09 -7.62
N LEU A 180 -10.72 -11.28 -7.39
CA LEU A 180 -10.46 -11.76 -6.03
C LEU A 180 -9.07 -11.27 -5.62
N LEU A 181 -8.98 -10.71 -4.43
CA LEU A 181 -7.75 -10.17 -3.84
C LEU A 181 -7.45 -10.87 -2.51
N ASN A 182 -6.17 -11.09 -2.21
CA ASN A 182 -5.72 -11.70 -0.95
C ASN A 182 -5.67 -10.68 0.18
N ILE A 183 -6.14 -11.11 1.35
CA ILE A 183 -5.99 -10.44 2.64
C ILE A 183 -5.52 -11.46 3.69
N PRO A 184 -4.40 -11.22 4.40
CA PRO A 184 -3.44 -10.17 4.12
C PRO A 184 -2.73 -10.46 2.77
N MET A 185 -1.74 -9.65 2.42
CA MET A 185 -0.91 -9.90 1.25
C MET A 185 -0.38 -11.34 1.23
N TYR A 186 -0.31 -11.94 0.04
CA TYR A 186 0.10 -13.34 -0.11
C TYR A 186 1.50 -13.59 0.48
N LYS A 187 1.58 -14.62 1.33
CA LYS A 187 2.82 -15.19 1.84
C LYS A 187 2.68 -16.71 1.96
N PRO A 188 3.62 -17.52 1.42
CA PRO A 188 3.61 -18.96 1.58
C PRO A 188 3.55 -19.37 3.06
N GLY A 189 2.73 -20.38 3.37
CA GLY A 189 2.53 -20.87 4.74
C GLY A 189 1.62 -20.00 5.62
N GLN A 190 1.19 -18.82 5.15
CA GLN A 190 0.22 -17.98 5.84
C GLN A 190 -1.18 -18.21 5.28
N LYS A 191 -2.17 -18.32 6.18
CA LYS A 191 -3.58 -18.36 5.77
C LYS A 191 -3.95 -17.05 5.09
N CYS A 192 -4.38 -17.15 3.83
CA CYS A 192 -4.93 -16.03 3.07
C CYS A 192 -6.45 -16.15 3.04
N TYR A 193 -7.11 -15.01 3.20
CA TYR A 193 -8.53 -14.82 2.97
C TYR A 193 -8.71 -14.05 1.67
N HIS A 194 -9.91 -14.10 1.10
CA HIS A 194 -10.19 -13.46 -0.17
C HIS A 194 -11.36 -12.50 -0.05
N VAL A 195 -11.25 -11.39 -0.79
CA VAL A 195 -12.32 -10.43 -0.99
C VAL A 195 -12.57 -10.20 -2.47
N LYS A 196 -13.80 -9.84 -2.81
CA LYS A 196 -14.19 -9.52 -4.17
C LYS A 196 -14.28 -8.01 -4.37
N VAL A 197 -13.59 -7.51 -5.40
CA VAL A 197 -13.66 -6.10 -5.79
C VAL A 197 -14.23 -6.01 -7.19
N ASN A 198 -15.43 -5.43 -7.28
CA ASN A 198 -16.15 -5.20 -8.52
C ASN A 198 -15.83 -3.81 -9.09
N PHE A 199 -15.90 -3.65 -10.40
CA PHE A 199 -15.69 -2.37 -11.08
C PHE A 199 -16.90 -2.03 -11.95
N THR A 200 -17.42 -0.81 -11.82
CA THR A 200 -18.43 -0.30 -12.75
C THR A 200 -17.81 0.25 -14.03
N ASN A 201 -16.56 0.76 -13.95
CA ASN A 201 -15.85 1.33 -15.10
C ASN A 201 -14.97 0.26 -15.77
N LYS A 202 -15.36 -0.16 -16.98
CA LYS A 202 -14.62 -1.14 -17.78
C LYS A 202 -13.19 -0.69 -18.12
N LYS A 203 -12.95 0.59 -18.41
CA LYS A 203 -11.60 1.10 -18.75
C LYS A 203 -10.68 1.00 -17.53
N ASP A 204 -11.16 1.41 -16.37
CA ASP A 204 -10.42 1.34 -15.11
C ASP A 204 -10.09 -0.12 -14.74
N PHE A 205 -11.08 -1.01 -14.83
CA PHE A 205 -10.87 -2.45 -14.65
C PHE A 205 -9.73 -3.02 -15.52
N TRP A 206 -9.74 -2.71 -16.82
CA TRP A 206 -8.69 -3.23 -17.72
C TRP A 206 -7.33 -2.58 -17.49
N HIS A 207 -7.29 -1.34 -16.99
CA HIS A 207 -6.06 -0.71 -16.54
C HIS A 207 -5.45 -1.49 -15.36
N VAL A 208 -6.27 -1.80 -14.34
CA VAL A 208 -5.89 -2.64 -13.19
C VAL A 208 -5.36 -4.00 -13.65
N HIS A 209 -6.11 -4.65 -14.53
CA HIS A 209 -5.75 -5.97 -15.05
C HIS A 209 -4.42 -5.96 -15.81
N LYS A 210 -4.18 -4.92 -16.63
CA LYS A 210 -2.93 -4.77 -17.39
C LYS A 210 -1.75 -4.57 -16.44
N HIS A 211 -1.92 -3.77 -15.38
CA HIS A 211 -0.91 -3.59 -14.35
C HIS A 211 -0.52 -4.94 -13.71
N TYR A 212 -1.48 -5.71 -13.20
CA TYR A 212 -1.15 -7.02 -12.62
C TYR A 212 -0.54 -8.00 -13.62
N LYS A 213 -0.93 -7.95 -14.90
CA LYS A 213 -0.34 -8.80 -15.94
C LYS A 213 1.11 -8.43 -16.27
N SER A 214 1.52 -7.18 -16.12
CA SER A 214 2.91 -6.76 -16.38
C SER A 214 3.86 -7.14 -15.24
N LEU A 215 3.35 -7.35 -14.02
CA LEU A 215 4.15 -7.76 -12.87
C LEU A 215 4.67 -9.19 -13.00
N ARG A 216 5.88 -9.39 -12.48
CA ARG A 216 6.59 -10.67 -12.42
C ARG A 216 7.33 -10.76 -11.07
N PRO A 217 6.87 -11.61 -10.12
CA PRO A 217 5.57 -12.29 -10.07
C PRO A 217 4.37 -11.35 -9.86
N LYS A 218 3.17 -11.80 -10.26
CA LYS A 218 1.94 -10.96 -10.26
C LYS A 218 1.51 -10.49 -8.86
N TYR A 219 1.76 -11.32 -7.85
CA TYR A 219 1.36 -11.04 -6.46
C TYR A 219 2.20 -9.94 -5.80
N LEU A 220 3.29 -9.45 -6.42
CA LEU A 220 4.08 -8.32 -5.90
C LEU A 220 3.36 -6.96 -6.04
N GLY A 221 2.18 -6.91 -6.65
CA GLY A 221 1.39 -5.68 -6.72
C GLY A 221 0.56 -5.51 -5.46
N ILE A 222 0.94 -4.56 -4.60
CA ILE A 222 0.08 -4.12 -3.51
C ILE A 222 -0.97 -3.18 -4.10
N MET A 223 -2.23 -3.44 -3.79
CA MET A 223 -3.34 -2.55 -4.10
C MET A 223 -4.07 -2.17 -2.83
N LEU A 224 -4.21 -0.86 -2.63
CA LEU A 224 -5.07 -0.28 -1.63
C LEU A 224 -6.46 -0.13 -2.23
N VAL A 225 -7.49 -0.56 -1.50
CA VAL A 225 -8.88 -0.41 -1.89
C VAL A 225 -9.65 0.29 -0.77
N ALA A 226 -10.11 1.50 -1.03
CA ALA A 226 -10.84 2.35 -0.10
C ALA A 226 -12.31 2.40 -0.49
N ASN A 227 -13.16 1.75 0.30
CA ASN A 227 -14.58 1.63 -0.03
C ASN A 227 -15.42 1.28 1.20
N GLU A 228 -16.73 1.36 1.03
CA GLU A 228 -17.70 0.70 1.91
C GLU A 228 -17.75 -0.80 1.55
N TRP A 229 -17.28 -1.61 2.49
CA TRP A 229 -17.25 -3.07 2.38
C TRP A 229 -18.51 -3.68 2.95
N LYS A 230 -18.92 -4.81 2.34
CA LYS A 230 -20.06 -5.60 2.78
C LYS A 230 -19.60 -7.02 3.08
N LYS A 231 -20.17 -7.60 4.14
CA LYS A 231 -20.00 -9.01 4.45
C LYS A 231 -20.73 -9.87 3.42
N VAL A 232 -20.15 -11.02 3.11
CA VAL A 232 -20.73 -12.01 2.21
C VAL A 232 -20.85 -13.32 2.97
N ASP A 233 -22.09 -13.70 3.30
CA ASP A 233 -22.36 -14.95 4.01
C ASP A 233 -22.55 -16.13 3.05
N GLY A 234 -22.01 -17.29 3.40
CA GLY A 234 -22.22 -18.54 2.66
C GLY A 234 -21.43 -18.69 1.36
N ASN A 235 -20.57 -17.72 1.00
CA ASN A 235 -19.69 -17.85 -0.16
C ASN A 235 -18.33 -18.47 0.25
N PRO A 236 -17.92 -19.60 -0.35
CA PRO A 236 -16.67 -20.27 0.00
C PRO A 236 -15.42 -19.56 -0.55
N ASP A 237 -15.57 -18.71 -1.56
CA ASP A 237 -14.47 -18.12 -2.32
C ASP A 237 -14.01 -16.78 -1.74
N TYR A 238 -14.90 -16.04 -1.07
CA TYR A 238 -14.59 -14.73 -0.47
C TYR A 238 -15.56 -14.38 0.66
N PHE A 239 -15.10 -13.60 1.65
CA PHE A 239 -15.90 -13.25 2.85
C PHE A 239 -16.46 -11.82 2.84
N ALA A 240 -15.94 -10.96 1.97
CA ALA A 240 -16.38 -9.58 1.84
C ALA A 240 -16.24 -9.07 0.42
N GLU A 241 -17.03 -8.05 0.07
CA GLU A 241 -16.97 -7.42 -1.24
C GLU A 241 -17.22 -5.91 -1.21
N CYS A 242 -16.75 -5.23 -2.25
CA CYS A 242 -17.10 -3.84 -2.52
C CYS A 242 -17.20 -3.58 -4.04
N THR A 243 -17.67 -2.38 -4.40
CA THR A 243 -17.78 -1.94 -5.81
C THR A 243 -17.06 -0.61 -6.01
N ILE A 244 -16.01 -0.63 -6.82
CA ILE A 244 -15.29 0.55 -7.27
C ILE A 244 -16.09 1.24 -8.38
N THR A 245 -16.43 2.49 -8.11
CA THR A 245 -17.11 3.40 -9.03
C THR A 245 -16.19 4.48 -9.59
N LYS A 246 -15.04 4.74 -8.95
CA LYS A 246 -14.03 5.69 -9.41
C LYS A 246 -12.60 5.26 -9.10
N ALA A 247 -11.68 5.73 -9.94
CA ALA A 247 -10.26 5.41 -9.83
C ALA A 247 -9.64 5.84 -8.49
N SER A 248 -10.15 6.88 -7.84
CA SER A 248 -9.61 7.34 -6.54
C SER A 248 -9.87 6.36 -5.38
N GLN A 249 -10.76 5.38 -5.54
CA GLN A 249 -11.03 4.34 -4.55
C GLN A 249 -9.97 3.24 -4.55
N HIS A 250 -9.01 3.27 -5.47
CA HIS A 250 -7.89 2.33 -5.44
C HIS A 250 -6.56 2.98 -5.81
N ALA A 251 -5.47 2.33 -5.39
CA ALA A 251 -4.12 2.74 -5.76
C ALA A 251 -3.16 1.55 -5.71
N TYR A 252 -2.21 1.51 -6.65
CA TYR A 252 -1.08 0.57 -6.61
C TYR A 252 0.13 1.21 -5.97
N ILE A 253 0.84 0.44 -5.14
CA ILE A 253 2.15 0.80 -4.58
C ILE A 253 3.24 0.15 -5.41
#